data_AF-A0A7C3NSQ3-F1
#
_entry.id   AF-A0A7C3NSQ3-F1
#
_cell.length_a   1.000
_cell.length_b   1.000
_cell.length_c   1.000
_cell.angle_alpha   90.00
_cell.angle_beta   90.00
_cell.angle_gamma   90.00
#
_symmetry.space_group_name_H-M   'P 1'
#
loop_
_entity.id
_entity.type
_entity.pdbx_description
1 polymer ?
#
loop_
_entity_poly.entity_id
_entity_poly.type
_entity_poly.pdbx_seq_one_letter_code
_entity_poly.pdbx_strand_id
1 'polypeptide(L)'
;MEEAKTVLDSISGIQYYQIIRSQIEHEDNLINQRLSWFVAAQAFLFTAYAILLNAPSQVRLEEFARQHEVLVFLIPLVAIGMGILIYITIIAAMLATANLRRFLKTHMDEKDSALLPPVHGYRQTLLLGQASPILIPLLFMSSWIVLLIKTL
;
A
#
# COMPACT_ATOMS: atom_id res chain seq x y z
N MET A 1 -24.93 -25.03 -1.19
CA MET A 1 -25.26 -24.03 -0.13
C MET A 1 -25.44 -24.70 1.23
N GLU A 2 -25.95 -25.93 1.30
CA GLU A 2 -26.00 -26.76 2.53
C GLU A 2 -24.61 -27.06 3.12
N GLU A 3 -23.63 -27.44 2.29
CA GLU A 3 -22.29 -27.86 2.75
C GLU A 3 -21.47 -26.73 3.41
N ALA A 4 -21.63 -25.49 2.95
CA ALA A 4 -20.99 -24.33 3.56
C ALA A 4 -21.55 -24.04 4.97
N LYS A 5 -22.82 -24.41 5.21
CA LYS A 5 -23.49 -24.27 6.50
C LYS A 5 -23.01 -25.33 7.50
N THR A 6 -22.81 -26.57 7.05
CA THR A 6 -22.32 -27.68 7.89
C THR A 6 -20.86 -27.55 8.33
N VAL A 7 -20.00 -26.88 7.56
CA VAL A 7 -18.61 -26.60 8.00
C VAL A 7 -18.59 -25.51 9.07
N LEU A 8 -19.45 -24.50 8.93
CA LEU A 8 -19.55 -23.38 9.88
C LEU A 8 -20.00 -23.83 11.28
N ASP A 9 -20.88 -24.84 11.36
CA ASP A 9 -21.36 -25.42 12.62
C ASP A 9 -20.27 -26.18 13.41
N SER A 10 -19.09 -26.43 12.82
CA SER A 10 -17.97 -27.14 13.47
C SER A 10 -16.86 -26.23 14.02
N ILE A 11 -16.87 -24.94 13.68
CA ILE A 11 -15.83 -23.99 14.06
C ILE A 11 -16.30 -23.22 15.30
N SER A 12 -15.58 -23.35 16.42
CA SER A 12 -15.86 -22.57 17.63
C SER A 12 -15.71 -21.06 17.34
N GLY A 13 -16.54 -20.20 17.96
CA GLY A 13 -16.43 -18.74 17.80
C GLY A 13 -15.01 -18.18 18.06
N ILE A 14 -14.25 -18.83 18.94
CA ILE A 14 -12.83 -18.50 19.20
C ILE A 14 -11.94 -18.82 17.98
N GLN A 15 -12.15 -19.98 17.33
CA GLN A 15 -11.41 -20.35 16.14
C GLN A 15 -11.73 -19.41 14.97
N TYR A 16 -13.01 -19.04 14.81
CA TYR A 16 -13.43 -18.07 13.81
C TYR A 16 -12.77 -16.69 14.04
N TYR A 17 -12.76 -16.22 15.29
CA TYR A 17 -12.02 -15.02 15.67
C TYR A 17 -10.53 -15.09 15.32
N GLN A 18 -9.87 -16.21 15.62
CA GLN A 18 -8.45 -16.42 15.32
C GLN A 18 -8.15 -16.39 13.82
N ILE A 19 -9.00 -17.02 13.00
CA ILE A 19 -8.87 -17.03 11.54
C ILE A 19 -8.97 -15.60 10.99
N ILE A 20 -9.99 -14.84 11.40
CA ILE A 20 -10.19 -13.46 10.95
C ILE A 20 -9.01 -12.58 11.39
N ARG A 21 -8.59 -12.69 12.66
CA ARG A 21 -7.44 -11.94 13.17
C ARG A 21 -6.18 -12.24 12.35
N SER A 22 -5.89 -13.52 12.07
CA SER A 22 -4.72 -13.93 11.29
C SER A 22 -4.77 -13.38 9.86
N GLN A 23 -5.93 -13.38 9.20
CA GLN A 23 -6.08 -12.77 7.88
C GLN A 23 -5.83 -11.26 7.90
N ILE A 24 -6.29 -10.54 8.93
CA ILE A 24 -6.03 -9.11 8.99
C ILE A 24 -4.55 -8.82 9.29
N GLU A 25 -3.92 -9.57 10.20
CA GLU A 25 -2.47 -9.47 10.45
C GLU A 25 -1.67 -9.75 9.16
N HIS A 26 -2.13 -10.68 8.33
CA HIS A 26 -1.54 -10.95 7.02
C HIS A 26 -1.67 -9.76 6.06
N GLU A 27 -2.86 -9.16 5.93
CA GLU A 27 -3.07 -7.97 5.08
C GLU A 27 -2.23 -6.77 5.54
N ASP A 28 -2.14 -6.51 6.85
CA ASP A 28 -1.30 -5.44 7.40
C ASP A 28 0.18 -5.67 7.08
N ASN A 29 0.66 -6.91 7.18
CA ASN A 29 2.02 -7.28 6.79
C ASN A 29 2.27 -7.10 5.29
N LEU A 30 1.31 -7.48 4.44
CA LEU A 30 1.40 -7.24 3.00
C LEU A 30 1.46 -5.75 2.66
N ILE A 31 0.65 -4.92 3.31
CA ILE A 31 0.70 -3.45 3.16
C ILE A 31 2.09 -2.93 3.53
N ASN A 32 2.63 -3.33 4.68
CA ASN A 32 3.94 -2.88 5.15
C ASN A 32 5.08 -3.29 4.21
N GLN A 33 5.08 -4.53 3.70
CA GLN A 33 6.06 -4.99 2.74
C GLN A 33 5.97 -4.21 1.43
N ARG A 34 4.76 -4.09 0.86
CA ARG A 34 4.50 -3.33 -0.37
C ARG A 34 4.96 -1.89 -0.24
N LEU A 35 4.63 -1.24 0.87
CA LEU A 35 5.04 0.13 1.15
C LEU A 35 6.56 0.27 1.27
N SER A 36 7.22 -0.68 1.95
CA SER A 36 8.68 -0.69 2.08
C SER A 36 9.38 -0.83 0.73
N TRP A 37 8.91 -1.76 -0.11
CA TRP A 37 9.43 -1.92 -1.47
C TRP A 37 9.19 -0.69 -2.34
N PHE A 38 8.02 -0.06 -2.20
CA PHE A 38 7.70 1.18 -2.88
C PHE A 38 8.65 2.30 -2.47
N VAL A 39 8.84 2.55 -1.17
CA VAL A 39 9.75 3.61 -0.68
C VAL A 39 11.18 3.40 -1.17
N ALA A 40 11.68 2.16 -1.13
CA ALA A 40 13.01 1.83 -1.64
C ALA A 40 13.15 2.13 -3.15
N ALA A 41 12.16 1.73 -3.96
CA ALA A 41 12.15 2.02 -5.40
C ALA A 41 12.09 3.54 -5.67
N GLN A 42 11.29 4.28 -4.91
CA GLN A 42 11.18 5.74 -5.07
C GLN A 42 12.49 6.45 -4.71
N ALA A 43 13.17 6.04 -3.64
CA ALA A 43 14.49 6.58 -3.28
C ALA A 43 15.53 6.32 -4.38
N PHE A 44 15.51 5.12 -4.98
CA PHE A 44 16.36 4.77 -6.10
C PHE A 44 16.08 5.65 -7.33
N LEU A 45 14.80 5.82 -7.70
CA LEU A 45 14.38 6.68 -8.81
C LEU A 45 14.78 8.13 -8.59
N PHE A 46 14.60 8.68 -7.38
CA PHE A 46 15.05 10.04 -7.06
C PHE A 46 16.55 10.20 -7.17
N THR A 47 17.31 9.21 -6.71
CA THR A 47 18.78 9.23 -6.82
C THR A 47 19.22 9.23 -8.29
N ALA A 48 18.64 8.34 -9.10
CA ALA A 48 18.91 8.30 -10.54
C ALA A 48 18.55 9.62 -11.23
N TYR A 49 17.41 10.21 -10.87
CA TYR A 49 16.98 11.51 -11.40
C TYR A 49 17.91 12.65 -11.00
N ALA A 50 18.36 12.70 -9.75
CA ALA A 50 19.31 13.70 -9.28
C ALA A 50 20.68 13.58 -9.98
N ILE A 51 21.18 12.35 -10.17
CA ILE A 51 22.41 12.09 -10.93
C ILE A 51 22.26 12.60 -12.37
N LEU A 52 21.11 12.33 -12.99
CA LEU A 52 20.83 12.77 -14.34
C LEU A 52 20.86 14.30 -14.44
N LEU A 53 20.17 15.01 -13.55
CA LEU A 53 20.15 16.47 -13.54
C LEU A 53 21.53 17.12 -13.28
N ASN A 54 22.43 16.45 -12.58
CA ASN A 54 23.77 16.97 -12.26
C ASN A 54 24.84 16.53 -13.28
N ALA A 55 24.47 15.81 -14.35
CA ALA A 55 25.43 15.35 -15.35
C ALA A 55 26.05 16.55 -16.13
N PRO A 56 27.39 16.70 -16.17
CA PRO A 56 28.05 17.80 -16.85
C PRO A 56 27.67 17.88 -18.33
N SER A 57 27.35 19.09 -18.82
CA SER A 57 27.02 19.34 -20.23
C SER A 57 28.18 19.00 -21.18
N GLN A 58 29.42 19.10 -20.70
CA GLN A 58 30.66 18.88 -21.46
C GLN A 58 30.96 17.39 -21.74
N VAL A 59 30.32 16.47 -21.00
CA VAL A 59 30.56 15.01 -21.07
C VAL A 59 29.47 14.29 -21.88
N ARG A 60 28.42 15.00 -22.31
CA ARG A 60 27.38 14.44 -23.16
C ARG A 60 27.91 14.29 -24.58
N LEU A 61 28.36 13.09 -24.93
CA LEU A 61 28.43 12.66 -26.33
C LEU A 61 27.04 12.91 -26.94
N GLU A 62 26.98 13.54 -28.11
CA GLU A 62 25.71 13.92 -28.76
C GLU A 62 24.73 12.72 -28.89
N GLU A 63 25.28 11.50 -29.02
CA GLU A 63 24.52 10.26 -29.08
C GLU A 63 23.69 9.96 -27.81
N PHE A 64 24.14 10.41 -26.64
CA PHE A 64 23.43 10.22 -25.36
C PHE A 64 22.51 11.39 -24.98
N ALA A 65 22.57 12.52 -25.68
CA ALA A 65 21.73 13.68 -25.36
C ALA A 65 20.23 13.36 -25.51
N ARG A 66 19.85 12.66 -26.57
CA ARG A 66 18.45 12.22 -26.78
C ARG A 66 17.99 11.22 -25.70
N GLN A 67 18.86 10.29 -25.30
CA GLN A 67 18.53 9.30 -24.27
C GLN A 67 18.34 9.96 -22.90
N HIS A 68 19.16 10.96 -22.59
CA HIS A 68 19.06 11.76 -21.39
C HIS A 68 17.68 12.45 -21.30
N GLU A 69 17.27 13.17 -22.34
CA GLU A 69 15.96 13.86 -22.37
C GLU A 69 14.80 12.88 -22.16
N VAL A 70 14.84 11.72 -22.82
CA VAL A 70 13.83 10.67 -22.64
C VAL A 70 13.81 10.18 -21.19
N LEU A 71 14.97 9.96 -20.56
CA LEU A 71 15.04 9.49 -19.17
C LEU A 71 14.54 10.53 -18.16
N VAL A 72 14.85 11.82 -18.36
CA VAL A 72 14.34 12.91 -17.50
C VAL A 72 12.80 12.95 -17.54
N PHE A 73 12.18 12.63 -18.68
CA PHE A 73 10.72 12.54 -18.76
C PHE A 73 10.16 11.19 -18.24
N LEU A 74 10.80 10.08 -18.60
CA LEU A 74 10.31 8.73 -18.34
C LEU A 74 10.40 8.35 -16.86
N ILE A 75 11.44 8.77 -16.14
CA ILE A 75 11.63 8.42 -14.73
C ILE A 75 10.46 8.93 -13.86
N PRO A 76 10.08 10.22 -13.89
CA PRO A 76 8.91 10.71 -13.16
C PRO A 76 7.62 10.00 -13.57
N LEU A 77 7.43 9.72 -14.86
CA LEU A 77 6.23 9.05 -15.37
C LEU A 77 6.10 7.62 -14.79
N VAL A 78 7.19 6.85 -14.81
CA VAL A 78 7.25 5.51 -14.21
C VAL A 78 7.01 5.58 -12.69
N ALA A 79 7.61 6.55 -12.01
CA ALA A 79 7.46 6.73 -10.57
C ALA A 79 6.00 7.00 -10.17
N ILE A 80 5.30 7.85 -10.92
CA ILE A 80 3.86 8.13 -10.74
C ILE A 80 3.04 6.86 -11.01
N GLY A 81 3.33 6.14 -12.10
CA GLY A 81 2.65 4.89 -12.42
C GLY A 81 2.77 3.84 -11.31
N MET A 82 3.97 3.67 -10.75
CA MET A 82 4.19 2.82 -9.57
C MET A 82 3.41 3.33 -8.35
N GLY A 83 3.33 4.65 -8.16
CA GLY A 83 2.54 5.29 -7.11
C GLY A 83 1.04 4.99 -7.21
N ILE A 84 0.48 5.01 -8.41
CA ILE A 84 -0.92 4.66 -8.64
C ILE A 84 -1.17 3.19 -8.33
N LEU A 85 -0.30 2.30 -8.83
CA LEU A 85 -0.43 0.86 -8.59
C LEU A 85 -0.35 0.53 -7.10
N ILE A 86 0.62 1.09 -6.36
CA ILE A 86 0.74 0.84 -4.92
C ILE A 86 -0.49 1.36 -4.19
N TYR A 87 -1.01 2.53 -4.57
CA TYR A 87 -2.19 3.12 -3.94
C TYR A 87 -3.42 2.22 -4.10
N ILE A 88 -3.64 1.67 -5.30
CA ILE A 88 -4.72 0.71 -5.56
C ILE A 88 -4.59 -0.51 -4.66
N THR A 89 -3.38 -1.08 -4.52
CA THR A 89 -3.18 -2.28 -3.67
C THR A 89 -3.44 -2.02 -2.19
N ILE A 90 -3.12 -0.81 -1.71
CA ILE A 90 -3.35 -0.41 -0.32
C ILE A 90 -4.85 -0.25 -0.07
N ILE A 91 -5.57 0.43 -0.97
CA ILE A 91 -7.03 0.56 -0.87
C ILE A 91 -7.71 -0.81 -0.93
N ALA A 92 -7.28 -1.70 -1.82
CA ALA A 92 -7.82 -3.06 -1.92
C ALA A 92 -7.64 -3.85 -0.62
N ALA A 93 -6.44 -3.79 -0.01
CA ALA A 93 -6.18 -4.44 1.28
C ALA A 93 -7.03 -3.83 2.41
N MET A 94 -7.17 -2.51 2.47
CA MET A 94 -8.03 -1.85 3.45
C MET A 94 -9.51 -2.26 3.32
N LEU A 95 -10.01 -2.40 2.09
CA LEU A 95 -11.36 -2.90 1.82
C LEU A 95 -11.51 -4.37 2.23
N ALA A 96 -10.51 -5.20 1.97
CA ALA A 96 -10.49 -6.60 2.42
C ALA A 96 -10.55 -6.69 3.95
N THR A 97 -9.72 -5.93 4.66
CA THR A 97 -9.76 -5.83 6.13
C THR A 97 -11.11 -5.34 6.65
N ALA A 98 -11.73 -4.35 5.99
CA ALA A 98 -13.05 -3.84 6.37
C ALA A 98 -14.14 -4.91 6.20
N ASN A 99 -14.07 -5.69 5.12
CA ASN A 99 -15.00 -6.81 4.89
C ASN A 99 -14.82 -7.93 5.91
N LEU A 100 -13.59 -8.31 6.24
CA LEU A 100 -13.29 -9.30 7.29
C LEU A 100 -13.88 -8.92 8.64
N ARG A 101 -13.81 -7.63 9.01
CA ARG A 101 -14.44 -7.11 10.23
C ARG A 101 -15.97 -7.20 10.21
N ARG A 102 -16.58 -6.96 9.04
CA ARG A 102 -18.04 -7.12 8.87
C ARG A 102 -18.45 -8.58 8.99
N PHE A 103 -17.67 -9.51 8.43
CA PHE A 103 -17.90 -10.94 8.59
C PHE A 103 -17.83 -11.38 10.05
N LEU A 104 -16.87 -10.88 10.81
CA LEU A 104 -16.78 -11.17 12.25
C LEU A 104 -18.00 -10.69 13.02
N LYS A 105 -18.44 -9.45 12.78
CA LYS A 105 -19.59 -8.86 13.47
C LYS A 105 -20.92 -9.58 13.14
N THR A 106 -21.02 -10.19 11.97
CA THR A 106 -22.25 -10.88 11.53
C THR A 106 -22.34 -12.32 12.03
N HIS A 107 -21.20 -12.97 12.35
CA HIS A 107 -21.14 -14.38 12.73
C HIS A 107 -20.88 -14.63 14.21
N MET A 108 -20.42 -13.63 14.99
CA MET A 108 -20.28 -13.78 16.44
C MET A 108 -21.49 -13.22 17.17
N ASP A 109 -21.94 -13.98 18.17
CA ASP A 109 -23.00 -13.55 19.07
C ASP A 109 -22.50 -12.37 19.94
N GLU A 110 -23.43 -11.52 20.39
CA GLU A 110 -23.09 -10.27 21.08
C GLU A 110 -22.37 -10.53 22.42
N LYS A 111 -22.70 -11.65 23.07
CA LYS A 111 -22.08 -12.11 24.32
C LYS A 111 -20.62 -12.54 24.15
N ASP A 112 -20.32 -13.28 23.08
CA ASP A 112 -18.95 -13.74 22.79
C ASP A 112 -18.07 -12.57 22.34
N SER A 113 -18.65 -11.63 21.60
CA SER A 113 -17.97 -10.40 21.17
C SER A 113 -17.60 -9.49 22.35
N ALA A 114 -18.35 -9.52 23.45
CA ALA A 114 -18.07 -8.73 24.66
C ALA A 114 -16.91 -9.28 25.50
N LEU A 115 -16.58 -10.57 25.34
CA LEU A 115 -15.51 -11.25 26.08
C LEU A 115 -14.17 -11.22 25.34
N LEU A 116 -14.17 -10.95 24.04
CA LEU A 116 -12.98 -10.96 23.18
C LEU A 116 -12.40 -9.56 23.00
N PRO A 117 -11.07 -9.41 22.96
CA PRO A 117 -10.44 -8.12 22.69
C PRO A 117 -10.79 -7.65 21.26
N PRO A 118 -10.78 -6.34 21.01
CA PRO A 118 -11.00 -5.82 19.67
C PRO A 118 -9.89 -6.32 18.72
N VAL A 119 -10.28 -6.95 17.60
CA VAL A 119 -9.35 -7.57 16.62
C VAL A 119 -8.32 -6.59 16.09
N HIS A 120 -8.68 -5.32 16.01
CA HIS A 120 -7.79 -4.20 15.77
C HIS A 120 -8.04 -3.15 16.83
N GLY A 121 -6.97 -2.53 17.31
CA GLY A 121 -7.02 -1.48 18.33
C GLY A 121 -8.01 -0.35 18.04
N TYR A 122 -8.21 0.52 19.03
CA TYR A 122 -9.22 1.58 18.98
C TYR A 122 -9.18 2.42 17.69
N ARG A 123 -10.36 2.90 17.26
CA ARG A 123 -10.57 3.65 16.00
C ARG A 123 -9.56 4.77 15.75
N GLN A 124 -9.14 5.49 16.80
CA GLN A 124 -8.19 6.59 16.67
C GLN A 124 -6.76 6.11 16.36
N THR A 125 -6.31 5.05 17.03
CA THR A 125 -5.02 4.40 16.74
C THR A 125 -5.01 3.79 15.35
N LEU A 126 -6.16 3.31 14.88
CA LEU A 126 -6.32 2.79 13.53
C LEU A 126 -6.18 3.90 12.47
N LEU A 127 -6.82 5.05 12.66
CA LEU A 127 -6.73 6.17 11.72
C LEU A 127 -5.30 6.73 11.63
N LEU A 128 -4.64 6.87 12.78
CA LEU A 128 -3.25 7.33 12.83
C LEU A 128 -2.27 6.29 12.26
N GLY A 129 -2.47 5.00 12.54
CA GLY A 129 -1.66 3.92 11.98
C GLY A 129 -1.83 3.76 10.47
N GLN A 130 -3.02 4.03 9.95
CA GLN A 130 -3.32 3.97 8.51
C GLN A 130 -2.95 5.25 7.76
N ALA A 131 -2.52 6.31 8.45
CA ALA A 131 -2.06 7.53 7.80
C ALA A 131 -0.82 7.27 6.94
N SER A 132 0.15 6.49 7.43
CA SER A 132 1.42 6.27 6.73
C SER A 132 1.26 5.59 5.36
N PRO A 133 0.54 4.45 5.22
CA PRO A 133 0.33 3.81 3.91
C PRO A 133 -0.41 4.67 2.90
N ILE A 134 -1.21 5.65 3.36
CA ILE A 134 -1.96 6.54 2.46
C ILE A 134 -1.13 7.76 2.09
N LEU A 135 -0.52 8.43 3.06
CA LEU A 135 0.18 9.68 2.87
C LEU A 135 1.51 9.50 2.14
N ILE A 136 2.25 8.43 2.41
CA ILE A 136 3.57 8.21 1.81
C ILE A 136 3.47 8.12 0.27
N PRO A 137 2.63 7.26 -0.33
CA PRO A 137 2.46 7.24 -1.79
C PRO A 137 2.00 8.58 -2.37
N LEU A 138 1.08 9.28 -1.69
CA LEU A 138 0.61 10.59 -2.13
C LEU A 138 1.74 11.64 -2.16
N LEU A 139 2.60 11.67 -1.14
CA LEU A 139 3.74 12.57 -1.09
C LEU A 139 4.74 12.31 -2.23
N PHE A 140 5.07 11.04 -2.48
CA PHE A 140 5.94 10.65 -3.58
C PHE A 140 5.34 11.04 -4.94
N MET A 141 4.07 10.66 -5.20
CA MET A 141 3.40 11.01 -6.45
C MET A 141 3.33 12.52 -6.67
N SER A 142 2.97 13.28 -5.64
CA SER A 142 2.91 14.75 -5.71
C SER A 142 4.27 15.35 -6.07
N SER A 143 5.34 14.82 -5.46
CA SER A 143 6.70 15.26 -5.75
C SER A 143 7.09 14.99 -7.21
N TRP A 144 6.77 13.81 -7.73
CA TRP A 144 7.05 13.48 -9.14
C TRP A 144 6.20 14.25 -10.13
N ILE A 145 4.94 14.53 -9.81
CA ILE A 145 4.07 15.38 -10.63
C ILE A 145 4.68 16.79 -10.75
N VAL A 146 5.13 17.36 -9.64
CA VAL A 146 5.80 18.68 -9.65
C VAL A 146 7.07 18.66 -10.50
N LEU A 147 7.88 17.61 -10.39
CA LEU A 147 9.09 17.47 -11.22
C LEU A 147 8.74 17.30 -12.71
N LEU A 148 7.74 16.47 -13.03
CA LEU A 148 7.31 16.23 -14.42
C LEU A 148 6.80 17.52 -15.08
N ILE A 149 5.99 18.32 -14.37
CA ILE A 149 5.49 19.62 -14.86
C ILE A 149 6.64 20.59 -15.12
N LYS A 150 7.70 20.57 -14.32
CA LYS A 150 8.88 21.42 -14.53
C LYS A 150 9.76 20.98 -15.70
N THR A 151 9.65 19.72 -16.12
CA THR A 151 10.44 19.13 -17.22
C THR A 151 9.74 19.31 -18.57
N LEU A 152 8.42 19.45 -18.58
CA LEU A 152 7.59 19.79 -19.75
C LEU A 152 7.82 21.25 -20.20
#